data_AF-A0AAW7Z907-F1
#
_entry.id   AF-A0AAW7Z907-F1
#
_cell.length_a   1.000
_cell.length_b   1.000
_cell.length_c   1.000
_cell.angle_alpha   90.00
_cell.angle_beta   90.00
_cell.angle_gamma   90.00
#
_symmetry.space_group_name_H-M   'P 1'
#
loop_
_entity.id
_entity.type
_entity.pdbx_description
1 polymer ?
#
loop_
_entity_poly.entity_id
_entity_poly.type
_entity_poly.pdbx_seq_one_letter_code
_entity_poly.pdbx_strand_id
1 'polypeptide(L)'
;VLSTSVTEGQTEVPLNARLRVRFSESMLAVSQNLVQLSSSVGNLPVSYSWNSDRTLLTLTPKQLLDSQTIYTLDIGAIVDISGNSVLEQQISFTSGISIDTRAESTTSYSLASNARDVPLNPSIEFTLNGPVDPATVSGNEVYLLDYDGTRARVSAEVSLSND
;
A
#
# COMPACT_ATOMS: atom_id res chain seq x y z
N VAL A 1 5.61 -5.69 10.15
CA VAL A 1 5.16 -5.17 8.84
C VAL A 1 3.99 -6.03 8.39
N LEU A 2 2.89 -5.42 7.95
CA LEU A 2 1.70 -6.11 7.45
C LEU A 2 1.72 -6.27 5.93
N SER A 3 2.07 -5.20 5.21
CA SER A 3 2.14 -5.22 3.75
C SER A 3 3.05 -4.10 3.23
N THR A 4 3.48 -4.24 1.98
CA THR A 4 4.30 -3.28 1.26
C THR A 4 3.71 -3.02 -0.11
N SER A 5 3.97 -1.84 -0.67
CA SER A 5 3.50 -1.48 -2.02
C SER A 5 4.17 -2.27 -3.13
N VAL A 6 5.32 -2.88 -2.82
CA VAL A 6 6.09 -3.73 -3.72
C VAL A 6 6.36 -5.08 -3.09
N THR A 7 6.40 -6.13 -3.89
CA THR A 7 6.71 -7.50 -3.47
C THR A 7 8.06 -7.96 -4.00
N GLU A 8 8.63 -8.98 -3.37
CA GLU A 8 9.91 -9.56 -3.80
C GLU A 8 9.82 -10.03 -5.25
N GLY A 9 10.79 -9.60 -6.07
CA GLY A 9 10.88 -9.92 -7.49
C GLY A 9 9.85 -9.22 -8.38
N GLN A 10 9.06 -8.26 -7.87
CA GLN A 10 8.09 -7.55 -8.69
C GLN A 10 8.78 -6.81 -9.85
N THR A 11 8.21 -6.90 -11.06
CA THR A 11 8.69 -6.20 -12.26
C THR A 11 7.70 -5.12 -12.69
N GLU A 12 8.10 -4.30 -13.67
CA GLU A 12 7.26 -3.24 -14.25
C GLU A 12 6.73 -2.21 -13.24
N VAL A 13 7.48 -1.97 -12.14
CA VAL A 13 7.12 -0.91 -11.19
C VAL A 13 7.28 0.46 -11.86
N PRO A 14 6.24 1.34 -11.85
CA PRO A 14 6.30 2.62 -12.55
C PRO A 14 7.46 3.50 -12.09
N LEU A 15 8.02 4.31 -13.01
CA LEU A 15 9.20 5.14 -12.69
C LEU A 15 8.90 6.23 -11.65
N ASN A 16 7.63 6.61 -11.47
CA ASN A 16 7.15 7.57 -10.47
C ASN A 16 6.51 6.88 -9.24
N ALA A 17 6.81 5.60 -9.01
CA ALA A 17 6.22 4.84 -7.91
C ALA A 17 6.45 5.51 -6.55
N ARG A 18 5.40 5.52 -5.73
CA ARG A 18 5.49 5.77 -4.30
C ARG A 18 5.59 4.44 -3.60
N LEU A 19 6.60 4.27 -2.75
CA LEU A 19 6.76 3.05 -1.98
C LEU A 19 6.07 3.22 -0.63
N ARG A 20 5.41 2.17 -0.16
CA ARG A 20 4.69 2.21 1.11
C ARG A 20 4.96 0.96 1.94
N VAL A 21 4.97 1.17 3.25
CA VAL A 21 5.08 0.11 4.26
C VAL A 21 3.97 0.29 5.27
N ARG A 22 3.10 -0.71 5.38
CA ARG A 22 2.05 -0.78 6.40
C ARG A 22 2.56 -1.55 7.60
N PHE A 23 2.45 -0.97 8.78
CA PHE A 23 2.77 -1.57 10.06
C PHE A 23 1.50 -1.99 10.80
N SER A 24 1.65 -2.92 11.75
CA SER A 24 0.56 -3.39 12.60
C SER A 24 0.16 -2.40 13.68
N GLU A 25 1.02 -1.41 13.95
CA GLU A 25 0.85 -0.42 15.00
C GLU A 25 1.55 0.90 14.66
N SER A 26 1.32 1.91 15.50
CA SER A 26 1.88 3.25 15.32
C SER A 26 3.40 3.28 15.54
N MET A 27 4.13 3.76 14.55
CA MET A 27 5.59 3.83 14.57
C MET A 27 6.12 5.17 15.11
N LEU A 28 7.37 5.17 15.62
CA LEU A 28 8.10 6.40 15.91
C LEU A 28 8.67 7.02 14.64
N ALA A 29 8.05 8.12 14.19
CA ALA A 29 8.42 8.83 12.96
C ALA A 29 9.90 9.26 12.90
N VAL A 30 10.56 9.49 14.04
CA VAL A 30 11.99 9.84 14.08
C VAL A 30 12.90 8.73 13.52
N SER A 31 12.44 7.47 13.53
CA SER A 31 13.20 6.31 13.06
C SER A 31 12.94 5.96 11.57
N GLN A 32 12.17 6.78 10.85
CA GLN A 32 11.80 6.52 9.44
C GLN A 32 13.00 6.45 8.48
N ASN A 33 14.13 7.07 8.84
CA ASN A 33 15.37 7.04 8.05
C ASN A 33 16.03 5.65 8.02
N LEU A 34 15.58 4.71 8.87
CA LEU A 34 15.95 3.30 8.81
C LEU A 34 15.22 2.56 7.69
N VAL A 35 14.19 3.15 7.08
CA VAL A 35 13.54 2.60 5.88
C VAL A 35 14.09 3.34 4.67
N GLN A 36 14.81 2.63 3.80
CA GLN A 36 15.59 3.23 2.73
C GLN A 36 15.25 2.59 1.38
N LEU A 37 15.52 3.35 0.31
CA LEU A 37 15.49 2.85 -1.05
C LEU A 37 16.91 2.88 -1.58
N SER A 38 17.38 1.79 -2.18
CA SER A 38 18.71 1.71 -2.79
C SER A 38 18.67 1.02 -4.14
N SER A 39 19.72 1.21 -4.93
CA SER A 39 20.03 0.41 -6.12
C SER A 39 21.51 0.00 -6.10
N SER A 40 22.01 -0.57 -7.19
CA SER A 40 23.43 -0.93 -7.32
C SER A 40 24.39 0.27 -7.20
N VAL A 41 23.91 1.50 -7.37
CA VAL A 41 24.71 2.73 -7.24
C VAL A 41 24.65 3.35 -5.84
N GLY A 42 23.87 2.77 -4.92
CA GLY A 42 23.74 3.22 -3.52
C GLY A 42 22.33 3.71 -3.17
N ASN A 43 22.22 4.47 -2.08
CA ASN A 43 20.94 4.90 -1.53
C ASN A 43 20.34 6.05 -2.36
N LEU A 44 19.05 5.93 -2.66
CA LEU A 44 18.28 6.95 -3.34
C LEU A 44 17.70 7.94 -2.33
N PRO A 45 17.74 9.25 -2.61
CA PRO A 45 17.10 10.22 -1.76
C PRO A 45 15.58 10.13 -1.87
N VAL A 46 14.92 9.96 -0.74
CA VAL A 46 13.45 9.92 -0.63
C VAL A 46 12.94 11.05 0.28
N SER A 47 11.65 11.34 0.16
CA SER A 47 10.89 12.08 1.17
C SER A 47 9.92 11.13 1.86
N TYR A 48 9.69 11.35 3.15
CA TYR A 48 8.83 10.50 3.98
C TYR A 48 7.55 11.24 4.36
N SER A 49 6.45 10.51 4.42
CA SER A 49 5.21 10.97 5.01
C SER A 49 4.50 9.82 5.73
N TRP A 50 3.79 10.15 6.80
CA TRP A 50 2.98 9.21 7.56
C TRP A 50 1.50 9.55 7.39
N ASN A 51 0.65 8.53 7.42
CA ASN A 51 -0.76 8.78 7.69
C ASN A 51 -0.97 9.22 9.17
N SER A 52 -2.19 9.63 9.50
CA SER A 52 -2.51 10.25 10.81
C SER A 52 -2.23 9.34 12.01
N ASP A 53 -2.40 8.03 11.87
CA ASP A 53 -2.18 7.05 12.93
C ASP A 53 -0.74 6.48 12.96
N ARG A 54 0.14 6.93 12.06
CA ARG A 54 1.53 6.46 11.92
C ARG A 54 1.67 4.95 11.70
N THR A 55 0.69 4.33 11.05
CA THR A 55 0.76 2.92 10.64
C THR A 55 1.17 2.76 9.17
N LEU A 56 1.08 3.80 8.35
CA LEU A 56 1.45 3.78 6.94
C LEU A 56 2.56 4.79 6.65
N LEU A 57 3.76 4.28 6.37
CA LEU A 57 4.88 5.09 5.87
C LEU A 57 4.84 5.13 4.35
N THR A 58 4.92 6.32 3.77
CA THR A 58 5.12 6.53 2.33
C THR A 58 6.50 7.13 2.08
N LEU A 59 7.30 6.44 1.27
CA LEU A 59 8.56 6.90 0.69
C LEU A 59 8.29 7.38 -0.74
N THR A 60 8.59 8.64 -1.01
CA THR A 60 8.53 9.20 -2.37
C THR A 60 9.95 9.50 -2.84
N PRO A 61 10.48 8.76 -3.83
CA PRO A 61 11.73 9.09 -4.50
C PRO A 61 11.75 10.55 -4.96
N LYS A 62 12.86 11.27 -4.71
CA LYS A 62 12.98 12.68 -5.14
C LYS A 62 13.21 12.85 -6.65
N GLN A 63 13.56 11.76 -7.33
CA GLN A 63 13.73 11.66 -8.77
C GLN A 63 12.96 10.44 -9.26
N LEU A 64 12.62 10.42 -10.54
CA LEU A 64 12.11 9.20 -11.16
C LEU A 64 13.14 8.07 -11.02
N LEU A 65 12.64 6.86 -10.86
CA LEU A 65 13.46 5.66 -10.96
C LEU A 65 13.99 5.55 -12.40
N ASP A 66 15.20 5.04 -12.54
CA ASP A 66 15.77 4.66 -13.82
C ASP A 66 15.01 3.47 -14.38
N SER A 67 14.87 3.39 -15.70
CA SER A 67 14.13 2.29 -16.34
C SER A 67 14.86 0.95 -16.21
N GLN A 68 14.11 -0.15 -16.11
CA GLN A 68 14.65 -1.53 -16.10
C GLN A 68 15.77 -1.74 -15.07
N THR A 69 15.63 -1.11 -13.90
CA THR A 69 16.66 -1.09 -12.86
C THR A 69 16.15 -1.80 -11.62
N ILE A 70 17.02 -2.62 -11.02
CA ILE A 70 16.75 -3.30 -9.76
C ILE A 70 16.93 -2.32 -8.61
N TYR A 71 15.90 -2.21 -7.79
CA TYR A 71 15.87 -1.44 -6.55
C TYR A 71 15.59 -2.37 -5.37
N THR A 72 16.07 -1.97 -4.20
CA THR A 72 15.81 -2.64 -2.93
C THR A 72 15.15 -1.64 -1.99
N LEU A 73 13.95 -2.00 -1.51
CA LEU A 73 13.33 -1.36 -0.36
C LEU A 73 13.88 -2.06 0.89
N ASP A 74 14.69 -1.35 1.65
CA ASP A 74 15.30 -1.83 2.89
C ASP A 74 14.50 -1.29 4.08
N ILE A 75 13.89 -2.20 4.84
CA ILE A 75 13.16 -1.91 6.06
C ILE A 75 14.07 -2.32 7.21
N GLY A 76 14.87 -1.38 7.72
CA GLY A 76 15.71 -1.61 8.89
C GLY A 76 14.90 -1.75 10.18
N ALA A 77 15.59 -1.84 11.32
CA ALA A 77 15.00 -1.97 12.66
C ALA A 77 14.27 -0.70 13.16
N ILE A 78 13.31 -0.20 12.38
CA ILE A 78 12.41 0.90 12.76
C ILE A 78 11.58 0.51 13.99
N VAL A 79 11.37 1.47 14.90
CA VAL A 79 10.78 1.21 16.23
C VAL A 79 9.40 1.85 16.40
N ASP A 80 8.55 1.21 17.20
CA ASP A 80 7.26 1.75 17.64
C ASP A 80 7.38 2.73 18.81
N ILE A 81 6.25 3.32 19.22
CA ILE A 81 6.17 4.26 20.35
C ILE A 81 6.53 3.65 21.72
N SER A 82 6.54 2.32 21.81
CA SER A 82 6.88 1.55 23.00
C SER A 82 8.34 1.08 23.00
N GLY A 83 9.07 1.31 21.90
CA GLY A 83 10.46 0.91 21.71
C GLY A 83 10.65 -0.48 21.11
N ASN A 84 9.60 -1.16 20.63
CA ASN A 84 9.75 -2.44 19.94
C ASN A 84 10.19 -2.20 18.49
N SER A 85 11.22 -2.91 18.04
CA SER A 85 11.70 -2.84 16.65
C SER A 85 11.02 -3.88 15.77
N VAL A 86 10.79 -3.53 14.50
CA VAL A 86 10.43 -4.53 13.49
C VAL A 86 11.61 -5.46 13.19
N LEU A 87 11.31 -6.65 12.67
CA LEU A 87 12.32 -7.50 12.02
C LEU A 87 12.75 -6.83 10.72
N GLU A 88 14.06 -6.80 10.48
CA GLU A 88 14.64 -6.24 9.27
C GLU A 88 14.21 -7.04 8.03
N GLN A 89 13.91 -6.33 6.94
CA GLN A 89 13.45 -6.94 5.71
C GLN A 89 13.98 -6.18 4.50
N GLN A 90 14.44 -6.90 3.48
CA GLN A 90 14.78 -6.34 2.19
C GLN A 90 13.83 -6.89 1.14
N ILE A 91 13.36 -6.00 0.25
CA ILE A 91 12.44 -6.34 -0.83
C ILE A 91 13.02 -5.81 -2.13
N SER A 92 13.36 -6.70 -3.06
CA SER A 92 13.88 -6.33 -4.37
C SER A 92 12.77 -6.25 -5.40
N PHE A 93 12.78 -5.21 -6.24
CA PHE A 93 11.86 -5.04 -7.35
C PHE A 93 12.58 -4.41 -8.54
N THR A 94 12.01 -4.53 -9.74
CA THR A 94 12.53 -3.97 -10.98
C THR A 94 11.56 -2.92 -11.51
N SER A 95 12.07 -1.71 -11.77
CA SER A 95 11.31 -0.67 -12.43
C SER A 95 10.99 -1.03 -13.89
N GLY A 96 9.86 -0.56 -14.39
CA GLY A 96 9.46 -0.71 -15.79
C GLY A 96 10.15 0.30 -16.70
N ILE A 97 9.45 0.70 -17.77
CA ILE A 97 9.95 1.67 -18.76
C ILE A 97 9.20 3.01 -18.75
N SER A 98 8.10 3.13 -17.99
CA SER A 98 7.21 4.28 -18.03
C SER A 98 6.75 4.73 -16.65
N ILE A 99 6.36 6.00 -16.55
CA ILE A 99 5.57 6.50 -15.42
C ILE A 99 4.12 6.03 -15.52
N ASP A 100 3.45 5.95 -14.38
CA ASP A 100 2.01 5.77 -14.31
C ASP A 100 1.32 7.12 -14.11
N THR A 101 0.49 7.51 -15.07
CA THR A 101 -0.32 8.75 -15.06
C THR A 101 -1.81 8.45 -15.11
N ARG A 102 -2.20 7.17 -14.96
CA ARG A 102 -3.59 6.77 -15.04
C ARG A 102 -4.39 7.42 -13.91
N ALA A 103 -5.55 7.95 -14.27
CA ALA A 103 -6.56 8.32 -13.28
C ALA A 103 -7.26 7.05 -12.80
N GLU A 104 -7.18 6.78 -11.51
CA GLU A 104 -7.83 5.61 -10.91
C GLU A 104 -9.35 5.72 -11.04
N SER A 105 -9.98 4.64 -11.52
CA SER A 105 -11.44 4.53 -11.61
C SER A 105 -11.89 3.10 -11.36
N THR A 106 -13.08 2.96 -10.79
CA THR A 106 -13.74 1.66 -10.65
C THR A 106 -14.38 1.27 -11.97
N THR A 107 -14.07 0.08 -12.46
CA THR A 107 -14.54 -0.47 -13.74
C THR A 107 -15.75 -1.38 -13.57
N SER A 108 -15.90 -2.03 -12.41
CA SER A 108 -17.02 -2.93 -12.13
C SER A 108 -17.35 -2.99 -10.65
N TYR A 109 -18.58 -3.42 -10.35
CA TYR A 109 -19.05 -3.78 -9.00
C TYR A 109 -19.83 -5.10 -9.10
N SER A 110 -19.65 -6.02 -8.16
CA SER A 110 -20.42 -7.27 -8.11
C SER A 110 -21.89 -7.05 -7.73
N LEU A 111 -22.18 -5.96 -7.03
CA LEU A 111 -23.53 -5.53 -6.68
C LEU A 111 -23.85 -4.20 -7.36
N ALA A 112 -24.98 -4.16 -8.08
CA ALA A 112 -25.50 -2.92 -8.63
C ALA A 112 -25.99 -1.97 -7.53
N SER A 113 -25.93 -0.67 -7.78
CA SER A 113 -26.53 0.33 -6.89
C SER A 113 -28.01 0.01 -6.67
N ASN A 114 -28.43 0.02 -5.39
CA ASN A 114 -29.80 -0.33 -4.96
C ASN A 114 -30.22 -1.78 -5.25
N ALA A 115 -29.28 -2.71 -5.36
CA ALA A 115 -29.59 -4.14 -5.43
C ALA A 115 -30.51 -4.56 -4.27
N ARG A 116 -31.52 -5.37 -4.59
CA ARG A 116 -32.47 -5.96 -3.65
C ARG A 116 -32.29 -7.46 -3.61
N ASP A 117 -32.82 -8.09 -2.56
CA ASP A 117 -32.76 -9.56 -2.39
C ASP A 117 -31.33 -10.12 -2.42
N VAL A 118 -30.37 -9.32 -1.96
CA VAL A 118 -28.97 -9.74 -1.79
C VAL A 118 -28.88 -10.74 -0.63
N PRO A 119 -28.13 -11.86 -0.79
CA PRO A 119 -27.91 -12.80 0.31
C PRO A 119 -27.33 -12.13 1.55
N LEU A 120 -27.61 -12.69 2.74
CA LEU A 120 -27.18 -12.11 4.02
C LEU A 120 -25.65 -12.14 4.26
N ASN A 121 -24.90 -12.88 3.45
CA ASN A 121 -23.45 -12.95 3.52
C ASN A 121 -22.85 -12.90 2.09
N PRO A 122 -22.98 -11.76 1.37
CA PRO A 122 -22.54 -11.66 -0.01
C PRO A 122 -21.02 -11.43 -0.09
N SER A 123 -20.37 -11.97 -1.13
CA SER A 123 -19.05 -11.48 -1.55
C SER A 123 -19.23 -10.18 -2.33
N ILE A 124 -18.66 -9.09 -1.83
CA ILE A 124 -18.71 -7.77 -2.48
C ILE A 124 -17.36 -7.51 -3.12
N GLU A 125 -17.35 -7.36 -4.43
CA GLU A 125 -16.15 -7.18 -5.23
C GLU A 125 -16.30 -5.93 -6.09
N PHE A 126 -15.20 -5.22 -6.31
CA PHE A 126 -15.11 -4.14 -7.28
C PHE A 126 -13.74 -4.15 -7.94
N THR A 127 -13.69 -3.86 -9.23
CA THR A 127 -12.45 -3.87 -10.01
C THR A 127 -12.02 -2.44 -10.28
N LEU A 128 -10.74 -2.13 -10.14
CA LEU A 128 -10.15 -0.85 -10.53
C LEU A 128 -9.51 -0.96 -11.92
N ASN A 129 -9.25 0.18 -12.56
CA ASN A 129 -8.64 0.20 -13.89
C ASN A 129 -7.13 -0.09 -13.90
N GLY A 130 -6.53 -0.40 -12.75
CA GLY A 130 -5.37 -1.30 -12.65
C GLY A 130 -4.82 -1.48 -11.23
N PRO A 131 -3.49 -1.67 -11.07
CA PRO A 131 -2.94 -2.29 -9.86
C PRO A 131 -3.21 -1.47 -8.61
N VAL A 132 -3.62 -2.18 -7.56
CA VAL A 132 -3.89 -1.60 -6.25
C VAL A 132 -2.67 -1.79 -5.36
N ASP A 133 -2.23 -0.73 -4.68
CA ASP A 133 -1.15 -0.80 -3.69
C ASP A 133 -1.62 -1.57 -2.43
N PRO A 134 -1.07 -2.76 -2.14
CA PRO A 134 -1.49 -3.57 -1.00
C PRO A 134 -1.27 -2.93 0.37
N ALA A 135 -0.36 -1.95 0.48
CA ALA A 135 -0.16 -1.20 1.73
C ALA A 135 -1.30 -0.20 2.03
N THR A 136 -2.08 0.16 1.02
CA THR A 136 -3.21 1.10 1.15
C THR A 136 -4.54 0.44 1.48
N VAL A 137 -4.64 -0.88 1.35
CA VAL A 137 -5.89 -1.61 1.59
C VAL A 137 -5.98 -2.05 3.04
N SER A 138 -6.90 -1.47 3.78
CA SER A 138 -7.30 -1.94 5.12
C SER A 138 -8.79 -1.68 5.36
N GLY A 139 -9.32 -2.18 6.48
CA GLY A 139 -10.71 -1.94 6.90
C GLY A 139 -11.03 -0.48 7.23
N ASN A 140 -10.04 0.42 7.23
CA ASN A 140 -10.27 1.86 7.37
C ASN A 140 -10.52 2.56 6.04
N GLU A 141 -9.92 2.09 4.95
CA GLU A 141 -10.04 2.65 3.62
C GLU A 141 -11.18 1.98 2.83
N VAL A 142 -11.38 0.68 3.01
CA VAL A 142 -12.49 -0.08 2.40
C VAL A 142 -13.36 -0.65 3.52
N TYR A 143 -14.62 -0.25 3.57
CA TYR A 143 -15.55 -0.68 4.61
C TYR A 143 -16.99 -0.65 4.09
N LEU A 144 -17.81 -1.53 4.66
CA LEU A 144 -19.25 -1.56 4.43
C LEU A 144 -19.95 -0.72 5.50
N LEU A 145 -20.91 0.12 5.08
CA LEU A 145 -21.77 0.88 5.99
C LEU A 145 -23.20 0.38 5.91
N ASP A 146 -23.85 0.27 7.06
CA ASP A 146 -25.30 0.15 7.13
C ASP A 146 -25.95 1.53 6.87
N TYR A 147 -26.98 1.57 6.03
CA TYR A 147 -27.72 2.78 5.70
C TYR A 147 -29.05 2.89 6.46
N ASP A 148 -29.16 2.25 7.62
CA ASP A 148 -30.29 2.36 8.56
C ASP A 148 -30.43 3.73 9.27
N GLY A 149 -29.58 4.71 8.91
CA GLY A 149 -29.51 6.04 9.52
C GLY A 149 -28.38 6.19 10.55
N THR A 150 -27.77 5.11 11.03
CA THR A 150 -26.62 5.15 11.95
C THR A 150 -25.28 5.28 11.22
N ARG A 151 -25.21 4.84 9.95
CA ARG A 151 -23.96 4.73 9.19
C ARG A 151 -22.91 3.91 9.96
N ALA A 152 -23.36 2.88 10.68
CA ALA A 152 -22.49 1.98 11.40
C ALA A 152 -21.65 1.15 10.42
N ARG A 153 -20.39 0.85 10.81
CA ARG A 153 -19.55 -0.08 10.05
C ARG A 153 -20.07 -1.51 10.24
N VAL A 154 -20.30 -2.19 9.13
CA VAL A 154 -20.57 -3.63 9.13
C VAL A 154 -19.23 -4.35 9.14
N SER A 155 -19.09 -5.33 10.04
CA SER A 155 -17.88 -6.16 10.11
C SER A 155 -17.71 -6.91 8.80
N ALA A 156 -16.55 -6.74 8.16
CA ALA A 156 -16.20 -7.39 6.91
C ALA A 156 -14.69 -7.66 6.88
N GLU A 157 -14.29 -8.70 6.15
CA GLU A 157 -12.91 -8.93 5.78
C GLU A 157 -12.66 -8.31 4.41
N VAL A 158 -11.53 -7.61 4.26
CA VAL A 158 -11.12 -7.00 2.99
C VAL A 158 -9.86 -7.69 2.52
N SER A 159 -9.87 -8.13 1.25
CA SER A 159 -8.71 -8.72 0.59
C SER A 159 -8.53 -8.12 -0.80
N LEU A 160 -7.30 -8.21 -1.30
CA LEU A 160 -6.99 -7.97 -2.70
C LEU A 160 -7.00 -9.30 -3.45
N SER A 161 -7.45 -9.23 -4.70
CA SER A 161 -7.31 -10.35 -5.62
C SER A 161 -5.84 -10.53 -6.04
N ASN A 162 -5.51 -11.72 -6.52
CA ASN A 162 -4.17 -12.09 -6.96
C ASN A 162 -3.92 -11.82 -8.47
N ASP A 163 -4.92 -11.31 -9.18
CA ASP A 163 -4.91 -11.10 -10.64
C ASP A 163 -4.40 -9.72 -11.08
#